data_AF-A0AAV8VCJ4-F1
#
_entry.id   AF-A0AAV8VCJ4-F1
#
_cell.length_a   1.000
_cell.length_b   1.000
_cell.length_c   1.000
_cell.angle_alpha   90.00
_cell.angle_beta   90.00
_cell.angle_gamma   90.00
#
_symmetry.space_group_name_H-M   'P 1'
#
loop_
_entity.id
_entity.type
_entity.pdbx_description
1 polymer ?
#
loop_
_entity_poly.entity_id
_entity_poly.type
_entity_poly.pdbx_seq_one_letter_code
_entity_poly.pdbx_strand_id
1 'polypeptide(L)' 'MIKVALIMGISGACRYCELTNLKSTDVKDAGSYLLVSIPDTKTGISRKFTIMEEGFCVNAIKYAENIFLFAQFA' A
#
# COMPACT_ATOMS: atom_id res chain seq x y z
N MET A 1 -10.56 5.77 -2.98
CA MET A 1 -10.33 4.94 -1.77
C MET A 1 -10.35 3.44 -2.06
N ILE A 2 -11.48 2.82 -2.44
CA ILE A 2 -11.57 1.35 -2.67
C ILE A 2 -10.57 0.79 -3.69
N LYS A 3 -10.30 1.50 -4.80
CA LYS A 3 -9.35 1.05 -5.84
C LYS A 3 -7.93 0.83 -5.31
N VAL A 4 -7.45 1.71 -4.43
CA VAL A 4 -6.09 1.59 -3.87
C VAL A 4 -6.04 0.50 -2.81
N ALA A 5 -7.06 0.38 -1.96
CA ALA A 5 -7.17 -0.72 -1.01
C ALA A 5 -7.17 -2.08 -1.70
N LEU A 6 -7.84 -2.21 -2.85
CA LEU A 6 -7.83 -3.43 -3.65
C LEU A 6 -6.44 -3.75 -4.20
N ILE A 7 -5.73 -2.77 -4.75
CA ILE A 7 -4.37 -2.95 -5.25
C ILE A 7 -3.44 -3.42 -4.12
N MET A 8 -3.44 -2.70 -2.99
CA MET A 8 -2.65 -3.06 -1.81
C MET A 8 -2.97 -4.48 -1.33
N GLY A 9 -4.26 -4.82 -1.29
CA GLY A 9 -4.76 -6.13 -0.86
C GLY A 9 -4.29 -7.26 -1.77
N ILE A 10 -4.40 -7.10 -3.08
CA ILE A 10 -4.00 -8.11 -4.06
C ILE A 10 -2.47 -8.24 -4.10
N SER A 11 -1.73 -7.12 -4.21
CA SER A 11 -0.27 -7.14 -4.33
C SER A 11 0.42 -7.70 -3.08
N GLY A 12 -0.12 -7.40 -1.89
CA GLY A 12 0.43 -7.87 -0.63
C GLY A 12 -0.20 -9.15 -0.10
N ALA A 13 -1.26 -9.69 -0.72
CA ALA A 13 -2.16 -10.68 -0.12
C ALA A 13 -2.54 -10.26 1.32
N CYS A 14 -2.95 -9.01 1.49
CA CYS A 14 -3.20 -8.44 2.81
C CYS A 14 -4.54 -8.90 3.37
N ARG A 15 -4.57 -9.19 4.66
CA ARG A 15 -5.83 -9.43 5.40
C ARG A 15 -6.59 -8.12 5.55
N TYR A 16 -7.91 -8.22 5.77
CA TYR A 16 -8.74 -7.04 6.05
C TYR A 16 -8.16 -6.16 7.17
N CYS A 17 -7.78 -6.76 8.30
CA CYS A 17 -7.20 -6.03 9.43
C CYS A 17 -5.83 -5.41 9.15
N GLU A 18 -5.06 -5.94 8.20
CA GLU A 18 -3.79 -5.36 7.76
C GLU A 18 -4.06 -4.09 6.95
N LEU A 19 -5.01 -4.14 6.02
CA LEU A 19 -5.39 -3.00 5.17
C LEU A 19 -6.04 -1.87 5.97
N THR A 20 -6.90 -2.18 6.93
CA THR A 20 -7.57 -1.15 7.75
C THR A 20 -6.62 -0.41 8.68
N ASN A 21 -5.50 -1.03 9.06
CA ASN A 21 -4.50 -0.44 9.95
C ASN A 21 -3.30 0.14 9.22
N LEU A 22 -3.23 -0.02 7.90
CA LEU A 22 -2.13 0.49 7.07
C LEU A 22 -2.16 2.01 7.03
N LYS A 23 -1.05 2.66 7.40
CA LYS A 23 -0.91 4.12 7.38
C LYS A 23 -0.10 4.58 6.19
N SER A 24 -0.24 5.86 5.84
CA SER A 24 0.61 6.51 4.82
C SER A 24 2.09 6.43 5.17
N THR A 25 2.43 6.49 6.47
CA THR A 25 3.81 6.33 6.97
C THR A 25 4.40 4.95 6.71
N ASP A 26 3.56 3.95 6.50
CA ASP A 26 3.98 2.58 6.25
C ASP A 26 4.25 2.31 4.76
N VAL A 27 3.93 3.27 3.89
CA VAL A 27 4.15 3.22 2.45
C VAL A 27 5.26 4.19 2.08
N LYS A 28 6.35 3.68 1.52
CA LYS A 28 7.46 4.49 1.01
C LYS A 28 7.45 4.50 -0.50
N ASP A 29 7.40 5.69 -1.07
CA ASP A 29 7.58 5.90 -2.50
C ASP A 29 9.08 5.94 -2.84
N ALA A 30 9.50 5.06 -3.75
CA ALA A 30 10.87 4.99 -4.27
C ALA A 30 10.94 5.44 -5.74
N GLY A 31 9.88 6.03 -6.29
CA GLY A 31 9.75 6.50 -7.67
C GLY A 31 9.37 5.39 -8.65
N SER A 32 10.15 4.32 -8.70
CA SER A 32 9.87 3.17 -9.60
C SER A 32 9.02 2.08 -8.96
N TYR A 33 8.87 2.10 -7.64
CA TYR A 33 8.04 1.17 -6.89
C TYR A 33 7.58 1.78 -5.57
N LEU A 34 6.52 1.22 -5.01
CA LEU A 34 6.07 1.48 -3.64
C LEU A 34 6.54 0.34 -2.74
N LEU A 35 7.24 0.68 -1.66
CA LEU A 35 7.57 -0.26 -0.59
C LEU A 35 6.51 -0.14 0.50
N VAL A 36 5.70 -1.18 0.67
CA VAL A 36 4.64 -1.24 1.67
C VAL A 36 5.12 -2.10 2.83
N SER A 37 5.11 -1.53 4.03
CA SER A 37 5.41 -2.25 5.27
C SER A 37 4.11 -2.59 5.96
N ILE A 38 3.79 -3.87 6.12
CA ILE A 38 2.64 -4.29 6.91
C ILE A 38 3.06 -4.24 8.38
N PRO A 39 2.45 -3.36 9.20
CA PRO A 39 2.74 -3.32 10.63
C PRO A 39 2.35 -4.65 11.26
N ASP A 40 3.08 -5.00 12.32
CA ASP A 40 2.94 -6.29 12.98
C ASP A 40 1.48 -6.57 13.36
N THR A 41 0.99 -7.74 12.97
CA THR A 41 -0.36 -8.19 13.29
C THR A 41 -0.31 -9.29 14.35
N LYS A 42 -1.47 -9.82 14.74
CA LYS A 42 -1.67 -10.81 15.82
C LYS A 42 -0.62 -11.93 15.96
N THR A 43 0.13 -12.27 14.92
CA THR A 43 1.13 -13.34 14.91
C THR A 43 2.59 -12.88 15.07
N GLY A 44 2.88 -11.60 15.25
CA GLY A 44 4.24 -11.13 15.54
C GLY A 44 5.18 -11.07 14.33
N ILE A 45 4.63 -11.07 13.11
CA ILE A 45 5.42 -11.09 11.87
C ILE A 45 5.10 -9.83 11.05
N SER A 46 6.00 -8.86 11.13
CA SER A 46 6.05 -7.76 10.17
C SER A 46 6.58 -8.25 8.83
N ARG A 47 5.93 -7.86 7.73
CA ARG A 47 6.41 -8.17 6.37
C ARG A 47 6.34 -6.96 5.48
N LYS A 48 7.16 -6.96 4.43
CA LYS A 48 7.19 -5.90 3.42
C LYS A 48 6.95 -6.50 2.05
N PHE A 49 6.31 -5.73 1.17
CA PHE A 49 6.17 -6.09 -0.23
C PHE A 49 6.33 -4.85 -1.10
N THR A 50 6.67 -5.07 -2.37
CA THR A 50 6.87 -4.01 -3.36
C THR A 50 5.76 -4.04 -4.40
N ILE A 51 5.22 -2.88 -4.72
CA ILE A 51 4.32 -2.69 -5.86
C ILE A 51 5.11 -1.96 -6.95
N MET A 52 5.32 -2.62 -8.08
CA MET A 52 5.98 -2.05 -9.25
C MET A 52 4.94 -1.68 -10.30
N GLU A 53 5.27 -0.74 -11.19
CA GLU A 53 4.42 -0.40 -12.33
C GLU A 53 4.33 -1.57 -13.32
N GLU A 54 5.45 -2.27 -13.55
CA GLU A 54 5.51 -3.47 -14.38
C GLU A 54 4.88 -4.66 -13.65
N GLY A 55 3.77 -5.18 -14.19
CA GLY A 55 3.07 -6.37 -13.67
C GLY A 55 1.56 -6.18 -13.45
N PHE A 56 1.05 -4.96 -13.55
CA PHE A 56 -0.39 -4.68 -13.49
C PHE A 56 -0.81 -3.80 -14.67
N CYS A 57 -2.00 -4.04 -15.22
CA CYS A 57 -2.62 -3.16 -16.23
C CYS A 57 -3.10 -1.81 -15.65
N VAL A 58 -2.70 -1.47 -14.42
CA VAL A 58 -3.07 -0.26 -13.69
C VAL A 58 -1.83 0.30 -13.01
N ASN A 59 -1.46 1.56 -13.31
CA ASN A 59 -0.34 2.25 -12.66
C ASN A 59 -0.73 2.60 -11.20
N ALA A 60 -0.40 1.69 -10.29
CA ALA A 60 -0.67 1.81 -8.85
C ALA A 60 0.03 3.02 -8.21
N ILE A 61 1.21 3.39 -8.73
CA ILE A 61 2.03 4.51 -8.24
C ILE A 61 1.26 5.82 -8.39
N LYS A 62 0.71 6.08 -9.58
CA LYS A 62 -0.13 7.26 -9.86
C LYS A 62 -1.36 7.38 -8.96
N TYR A 63 -1.96 6.25 -8.55
CA TYR A 63 -3.10 6.28 -7.63
C TYR A 63 -2.67 6.49 -6.17
N ALA A 64 -1.48 6.03 -5.79
CA ALA A 64 -0.92 6.26 -4.47
C ALA A 64 -0.51 7.72 -4.25
N GLU A 65 0.10 8.37 -5.25
CA GLU A 65 0.42 9.81 -5.22
C GLU A 65 -0.81 10.67 -4.89
N ASN A 66 -1.95 10.35 -5.51
CA ASN A 66 -3.21 11.04 -5.24
C ASN A 66 -3.73 10.80 -3.81
N ILE A 67 -3.41 9.67 -3.17
CA ILE A 67 -3.81 9.39 -1.78
C ILE A 67 -2.94 10.12 -0.76
N PHE A 68 -1.64 10.28 -1.03
CA PHE A 68 -0.77 11.09 -0.16
C PHE A 68 -1.23 12.54 -0.10
N LEU A 69 -1.73 13.09 -1.21
CA LEU A 69 -2.34 14.43 -1.23
C LEU A 69 -3.59 14.51 -0.34
N PHE A 70 -4.48 13.50 -0.35
CA PHE A 70 -5.68 13.53 0.51
C PHE A 70 -5.38 13.29 2.00
N ALA A 71 -4.36 12.49 2.33
CA ALA A 71 -3.96 12.24 3.71
C ALA A 71 -3.23 13.44 4.36
N GLN A 72 -2.80 14.43 3.59
CA GLN A 72 -2.15 15.65 4.09
C GLN A 72 -3.15 16.76 4.44
N PHE A 73 -4.44 16.58 4.10
CA PHE A 73 -5.53 17.52 4.37
C PHE A 73 -6.62 16.97 5.32
N ALA A 74 -6.36 15.86 6.02
CA ALA A 74 -7.27 15.27 7.01
C ALA A 74 -6.68 15.31 8.42
#